data_AF-A0A6N9VHZ9-F1
#
_entry.id   AF-A0A6N9VHZ9-F1
#
_cell.length_a   1.000
_cell.length_b   1.000
_cell.length_c   1.000
_cell.angle_alpha   90.00
_cell.angle_beta   90.00
_cell.angle_gamma   90.00
#
_symmetry.space_group_name_H-M   'P 1'
#
loop_
_entity.id
_entity.type
_entity.pdbx_description
1 polymer ?
#
loop_
_entity_poly.entity_id
_entity_poly.type
_entity_poly.pdbx_seq_one_letter_code
_entity_poly.pdbx_strand_id
1 'polypeptide(L)' 'DTGLVQVATYDAVLPGFAGEPVRGWLHLPADAREPLGCVVEFLGYGRGRGLAHEQVLWANAGYAHFIMDT' A
#
# COMPACT_ATOMS: atom_id res chain seq x y z
N ASP A 1 7.57 -11.69 0.90
CA ASP A 1 7.07 -12.11 -0.41
C ASP A 1 5.62 -12.53 -0.26
N THR A 2 4.72 -12.02 -1.10
CA THR A 2 3.27 -12.28 -1.06
C THR A 2 2.85 -13.40 -2.01
N GLY A 3 3.73 -13.84 -2.93
CA GLY A 3 3.38 -14.78 -4.00
C GLY A 3 2.50 -14.21 -5.12
N LEU A 4 2.13 -12.93 -5.05
CA LEU A 4 1.34 -12.26 -6.08
C LEU A 4 2.24 -11.78 -7.22
N VAL A 5 2.03 -12.31 -8.42
CA VAL A 5 2.85 -11.97 -9.60
C VAL A 5 2.35 -10.73 -10.35
N GLN A 6 1.08 -10.34 -10.15
CA GLN A 6 0.47 -9.18 -10.79
C GLN A 6 0.54 -7.91 -9.92
N VAL A 7 0.91 -8.04 -8.64
CA VAL A 7 0.94 -6.93 -7.69
C VAL A 7 2.29 -6.93 -6.97
N ALA A 8 3.07 -5.88 -7.19
CA ALA A 8 4.27 -5.63 -6.41
C ALA A 8 3.87 -4.99 -5.07
N THR A 9 4.31 -5.59 -3.96
CA THR A 9 4.02 -5.10 -2.61
C THR A 9 5.30 -4.69 -1.90
N TYR A 10 5.28 -3.52 -1.26
CA TYR A 10 6.38 -2.97 -0.47
C TYR A 10 5.93 -2.72 0.97
N ASP A 11 6.77 -3.10 1.94
CA ASP A 11 6.67 -2.63 3.33
C ASP A 11 7.23 -1.20 3.37
N ALA A 12 6.33 -0.22 3.40
CA ALA A 12 6.69 1.19 3.33
C ALA A 12 6.81 1.78 4.73
N VAL A 13 7.81 2.67 4.90
CA VAL A 13 8.00 3.47 6.11
C VAL A 13 8.22 4.92 5.68
N LEU A 14 7.40 5.83 6.20
CA LEU A 14 7.43 7.25 5.88
C LEU A 14 7.57 8.06 7.19
N PRO A 15 8.23 9.24 7.16
CA PRO A 15 8.26 10.12 8.31
C PRO A 15 6.87 10.76 8.51
N GLY A 16 6.27 10.48 9.66
CA GLY A 16 5.04 11.11 10.14
C GLY A 16 5.31 12.35 10.98
N PHE A 17 4.40 12.63 11.90
CA PHE A 17 4.51 13.79 12.80
C PHE A 17 5.81 13.73 13.61
N ALA A 18 6.53 14.86 13.67
CA ALA A 18 7.83 14.96 14.35
C ALA A 18 8.88 13.91 13.90
N GLY A 19 8.72 13.32 12.70
CA GLY A 19 9.61 12.27 12.19
C GLY A 19 9.31 10.87 12.73
N GLU A 20 8.21 10.67 13.46
CA GLU A 20 7.79 9.35 13.92
C GLU A 20 7.49 8.43 12.72
N PRO A 21 8.03 7.21 12.65
CA PRO A 21 7.88 6.37 11.48
C PRO A 21 6.45 5.82 11.36
N VAL A 22 5.79 6.16 10.26
CA VAL A 22 4.49 5.63 9.86
C VAL A 22 4.72 4.48 8.90
N ARG A 23 4.16 3.31 9.22
CA ARG A 23 4.27 2.12 8.38
C ARG A 23 3.08 2.01 7.43
N GLY A 24 3.21 1.20 6.39
CA GLY A 24 2.11 0.95 5.49
C GLY A 24 2.43 -0.10 4.44
N TRP A 25 1.41 -0.57 3.74
CA TRP A 25 1.61 -1.37 2.54
C TRP A 25 1.47 -0.47 1.32
N LEU A 26 2.43 -0.55 0.41
CA LEU A 26 2.30 0.04 -0.93
C LEU A 26 2.15 -1.09 -1.94
N HIS A 27 1.02 -1.09 -2.65
CA HIS A 27 0.74 -2.01 -3.75
C HIS A 27 0.80 -1.27 -5.09
N LEU A 28 1.50 -1.85 -6.06
CA LEU A 28 1.57 -1.35 -7.43
C LEU A 28 1.20 -2.49 -8.40
N PRO A 29 0.56 -2.20 -9.55
CA PRO A 29 0.55 -3.12 -10.69
C PRO A 29 2.00 -3.49 -11.05
N ALA A 30 2.30 -4.79 -11.12
CA ALA A 30 3.67 -5.28 -11.28
C ALA A 30 4.31 -4.86 -12.62
N ASP A 31 3.49 -4.52 -13.62
CA ASP A 31 3.91 -4.14 -14.98
C ASP A 31 3.78 -2.63 -15.26
N ALA A 32 3.53 -1.80 -14.24
CA ALA A 32 3.41 -0.36 -14.39
C ALA A 32 4.71 0.27 -14.95
N ARG A 33 4.59 1.02 -16.06
CA ARG A 33 5.71 1.70 -16.74
C ARG A 33 5.62 3.23 -16.74
N GLU A 34 4.44 3.73 -16.45
CA GLU A 34 4.11 5.15 -16.43
C GLU A 34 3.65 5.54 -15.02
N PRO A 35 3.69 6.84 -14.66
CA PRO A 35 3.14 7.29 -13.38
C PRO A 35 1.68 6.87 -13.20
N LEU A 36 1.34 6.43 -11.99
CA LEU A 36 0.01 5.94 -11.63
C LEU A 36 -0.76 6.98 -10.83
N GLY A 37 -2.09 6.99 -10.99
CA GLY A 37 -2.97 7.57 -9.97
C GLY A 37 -2.80 6.79 -8.64
N CYS A 38 -2.86 7.49 -7.51
CA CYS A 38 -2.64 6.89 -6.20
C CYS A 38 -3.88 7.04 -5.31
N VAL A 39 -4.31 5.92 -4.73
CA VAL A 39 -5.31 5.88 -3.66
C VAL A 39 -4.59 5.73 -2.33
N VAL A 40 -4.88 6.63 -1.39
CA VAL A 40 -4.39 6.56 -0.01
C VAL A 40 -5.55 6.15 0.90
N GLU A 41 -5.43 5.00 1.54
CA GLU A 41 -6.43 4.45 2.46
C GLU A 41 -6.01 4.71 3.91
N PHE A 42 -6.89 5.38 4.66
CA PHE A 42 -6.80 5.53 6.11
C PHE A 42 -7.71 4.52 6.77
N LEU A 43 -7.19 3.85 7.79
CA LEU A 43 -7.89 2.75 8.43
C LEU A 43 -8.88 3.24 9.49
N GLY A 44 -10.01 2.53 9.59
CA GLY A 44 -10.96 2.74 10.68
C GLY A 44 -10.41 2.32 12.04
N TYR A 45 -11.05 2.81 13.11
CA TYR A 45 -10.61 2.57 14.49
C TYR A 45 -10.41 1.08 14.82
N GLY A 46 -9.27 0.76 15.45
CA GLY A 46 -8.92 -0.59 15.88
C GLY A 46 -8.47 -1.53 14.75
N ARG A 47 -8.33 -1.03 13.51
CA ARG A 47 -7.74 -1.79 12.40
C ARG A 47 -6.27 -1.44 12.24
N GLY A 48 -5.45 -2.43 11.90
CA GLY A 48 -4.12 -2.25 11.34
C GLY A 48 -4.12 -2.58 9.84
N ARG A 49 -2.99 -2.32 9.18
CA ARG A 49 -2.81 -2.52 7.72
C ARG A 49 -3.01 -3.95 7.19
N GLY A 50 -3.24 -4.93 8.06
CA GLY A 50 -3.48 -6.32 7.68
C GLY A 50 -2.25 -7.02 7.07
N LEU A 51 -2.50 -8.17 6.43
CA LEU A 51 -1.49 -8.90 5.70
C LEU A 51 -1.28 -8.29 4.30
N ALA A 52 -0.03 -8.39 3.82
CA ALA A 52 0.44 -7.77 2.59
C ALA A 52 -0.28 -8.21 1.27
N HIS A 53 -1.22 -9.16 1.31
CA HIS A 53 -1.98 -9.62 0.14
C HIS A 53 -3.49 -9.37 0.25
N GLU A 54 -3.97 -8.82 1.37
CA GLU A 54 -5.41 -8.71 1.66
C GLU A 54 -6.10 -7.58 0.88
N GLN A 55 -5.42 -6.45 0.63
CA GLN A 55 -6.02 -5.22 0.10
C GLN A 55 -5.39 -4.77 -1.23
N VAL A 56 -5.50 -5.62 -2.26
CA VAL A 56 -4.88 -5.39 -3.58
C VAL A 56 -5.84 -4.90 -4.67
N LEU A 57 -7.08 -4.54 -4.30
CA LEU A 57 -8.12 -4.14 -5.26
C LEU A 57 -7.68 -3.00 -6.18
N TRP A 58 -7.19 -1.90 -5.60
CA TRP A 58 -6.80 -0.71 -6.35
C TRP A 58 -5.59 -0.97 -7.26
N ALA A 59 -4.64 -1.80 -6.83
CA ALA A 59 -3.54 -2.26 -7.68
C ALA A 59 -4.05 -3.09 -8.88
N ASN A 60 -4.99 -4.00 -8.67
CA ASN A 60 -5.64 -4.73 -9.78
C ASN A 60 -6.46 -3.81 -10.70
N ALA A 61 -6.91 -2.66 -10.21
CA ALA A 61 -7.61 -1.65 -11.00
C ALA A 61 -6.67 -0.66 -11.72
N GLY A 62 -5.34 -0.84 -11.62
CA GLY A 62 -4.35 0.01 -12.30
C GLY A 62 -3.90 1.25 -11.51
N TYR A 63 -4.18 1.31 -10.20
CA TYR A 63 -3.77 2.41 -9.32
C TYR A 63 -2.65 1.98 -8.38
N ALA A 64 -1.80 2.91 -7.99
CA ALA A 64 -1.02 2.73 -6.78
C ALA A 64 -1.96 2.75 -5.56
N HIS A 65 -1.74 1.86 -4.60
CA HIS A 65 -2.53 1.80 -3.38
C HIS A 65 -1.62 1.87 -2.17
N PHE A 66 -1.76 2.91 -1.36
CA PHE A 66 -1.03 3.04 -0.11
C PHE A 66 -1.99 2.92 1.08
N ILE A 67 -1.83 1.87 1.86
CA ILE A 67 -2.58 1.62 3.09
C ILE A 67 -1.72 2.08 4.26
N MET A 68 -2.14 3.16 4.91
CA MET A 68 -1.38 3.76 6.01
C MET A 68 -1.75 3.09 7.34
N ASP A 69 -0.75 2.54 8.03
CA ASP A 69 -0.86 2.17 9.44
C ASP A 69 -0.75 3.46 10.27
N THR A 70 -1.69 3.71 11.17
CA THR A 70 -1.64 4.85 12.12
C THR A 70 -0.90 4.51 13.39
#